data_AF-A0A1W9HMI6-F1
#
_entry.id   AF-A0A1W9HMI6-F1
#
_cell.length_a   1.000
_cell.length_b   1.000
_cell.length_c   1.000
_cell.angle_alpha   90.00
_cell.angle_beta   90.00
_cell.angle_gamma   90.00
#
_symmetry.space_group_name_H-M   'P 1'
#
loop_
_entity.id
_entity.type
_entity.pdbx_description
1 polymer ?
#
loop_
_entity_poly.entity_id
_entity_poly.type
_entity_poly.pdbx_seq_one_letter_code
_entity_poly.pdbx_strand_id
1 'polypeptide(L)'
;MSTSVHDQGQDRSFHVAILAASPGDLQPIVRYLEKRTWVVKTFDAFNELAKYLIENNPDYVLLSFSIQLPEITKYPQIIWNKFKIPVIPFGESTDNHTVGLLRAFGHDALLPPISGPLVYSKIAGHATGGYQTKLHMHSATETAQPIGVKSHKTPSQRDLLNLNRIYKEEERQFFGQLENSLSAACDARNSVDTPVAKTKKLTVLPIADGMFTGMLVFVMGDEDSVDPMLINNMREKLGSLNTFIKFDGIMTKSLSIEIDEVDFNIWTSHKARFVSRAEHRGKEVMMAFFEMDKKLVEIAPSIDPKMAKINVESITPNVAIDFDAYLYLQSNQKFLKYLHSGTRVSPTQLQNLKEREIDSFHIDKEDQSTYHAYVAKNYLSSTISSGQSYLTKPEGNEEE
;
A
#
# COMPACT_ATOMS: atom_id res chain seq x y z
N MET A 1 -46.47 39.51 -32.29
CA MET A 1 -45.17 38.85 -32.53
C MET A 1 -44.74 38.22 -31.22
N SER A 2 -44.95 36.92 -31.07
CA SER A 2 -44.71 36.15 -29.84
C SER A 2 -43.43 35.34 -30.03
N THR A 3 -42.35 35.70 -29.34
CA THR A 3 -41.11 34.93 -29.31
C THR A 3 -41.22 33.84 -28.25
N SER A 4 -41.53 32.62 -28.69
CA SER A 4 -41.48 31.42 -27.87
C SER A 4 -40.02 31.03 -27.60
N VAL A 5 -39.52 31.43 -26.42
CA VAL A 5 -38.25 30.92 -25.87
C VAL A 5 -38.54 29.56 -25.24
N HIS A 6 -38.63 28.52 -26.08
CA HIS A 6 -38.48 27.14 -25.67
C HIS A 6 -37.10 26.68 -26.13
N ASP A 7 -36.07 27.20 -25.48
CA ASP A 7 -34.79 26.54 -25.47
C ASP A 7 -34.93 25.35 -24.52
N GLN A 8 -35.32 24.21 -25.08
CA GLN A 8 -35.28 22.94 -24.38
C GLN A 8 -33.80 22.61 -24.15
N GLY A 9 -33.25 23.13 -23.05
CA GLY A 9 -31.92 22.78 -22.59
C GLY A 9 -31.80 21.26 -22.56
N GLN A 10 -31.01 20.71 -23.46
CA GLN A 10 -30.70 19.28 -23.46
C GLN A 10 -30.12 18.96 -22.08
N ASP A 11 -30.81 18.11 -21.32
CA ASP A 11 -30.31 17.59 -20.06
C ASP A 11 -28.99 16.87 -20.34
N ARG A 12 -27.88 17.55 -20.03
CA ARG A 12 -26.55 16.98 -20.18
C ARG A 12 -26.43 15.81 -19.21
N SER A 13 -26.09 14.64 -19.74
CA SER A 13 -25.75 13.47 -18.93
C SER A 13 -24.35 13.66 -18.33
N PHE A 14 -24.19 13.35 -17.05
CA PHE A 14 -22.91 13.34 -16.35
C PHE A 14 -22.60 11.97 -15.77
N HIS A 15 -21.33 11.66 -15.68
CA HIS A 15 -20.78 10.51 -14.98
C HIS A 15 -20.21 10.95 -13.62
N VAL A 16 -20.79 10.46 -12.53
CA VAL A 16 -20.45 10.87 -11.17
C VAL A 16 -19.99 9.67 -10.35
N ALA A 17 -18.79 9.77 -9.76
CA ALA A 17 -18.32 8.84 -8.74
C ALA A 17 -18.52 9.44 -7.33
N ILE A 18 -18.94 8.63 -6.36
CA ILE A 18 -19.23 9.08 -4.99
C ILE A 18 -18.43 8.23 -4.01
N LEU A 19 -17.59 8.85 -3.19
CA LEU A 19 -17.00 8.21 -2.01
C LEU A 19 -17.76 8.65 -0.77
N ALA A 20 -18.33 7.69 -0.05
CA ALA A 20 -19.18 7.92 1.11
C ALA A 20 -18.83 7.00 2.27
N ALA A 21 -19.09 7.44 3.50
CA ALA A 21 -19.01 6.60 4.69
C ALA A 21 -20.10 5.52 4.67
N SER A 22 -21.32 5.89 4.25
CA SER A 22 -22.46 4.98 4.12
C SER A 22 -23.09 5.07 2.71
N PRO A 23 -22.51 4.43 1.68
CA PRO A 23 -23.04 4.46 0.30
C PRO A 23 -24.53 4.07 0.18
N GLY A 24 -25.01 3.19 1.06
CA GLY A 24 -26.41 2.75 1.10
C GLY A 24 -27.40 3.88 1.41
N ASP A 25 -27.00 4.88 2.21
CA ASP A 25 -27.87 6.00 2.58
C ASP A 25 -28.06 6.99 1.43
N LEU A 26 -27.19 6.93 0.42
CA LEU A 26 -27.21 7.79 -0.76
C LEU A 26 -28.09 7.25 -1.89
N GLN A 27 -28.71 6.08 -1.74
CA GLN A 27 -29.56 5.46 -2.77
C GLN A 27 -30.69 6.38 -3.29
N PRO A 28 -31.40 7.18 -2.46
CA PRO A 28 -32.38 8.14 -2.97
C PRO A 28 -31.78 9.20 -3.90
N ILE A 29 -30.54 9.64 -3.63
CA ILE A 29 -29.80 10.61 -4.44
C ILE A 29 -29.38 9.96 -5.76
N VAL A 30 -28.78 8.77 -5.70
CA VAL A 30 -28.38 7.97 -6.87
C VAL A 30 -29.57 7.79 -7.82
N ARG A 31 -30.71 7.28 -7.33
CA ARG A 31 -31.93 7.09 -8.13
C ARG A 31 -32.47 8.39 -8.74
N TYR A 32 -32.34 9.51 -8.03
CA TYR A 32 -32.79 10.81 -8.52
C TYR A 32 -31.94 11.29 -9.72
N LEU A 33 -30.63 11.07 -9.65
CA LEU A 33 -29.68 11.44 -10.71
C LEU A 33 -29.77 10.49 -11.91
N GLU A 34 -29.87 9.19 -11.68
CA GLU A 34 -30.03 8.18 -12.75
C GLU A 34 -31.32 8.38 -13.57
N LYS A 35 -32.41 8.81 -12.92
CA LYS A 35 -33.66 9.21 -13.62
C LYS A 35 -33.47 10.36 -14.62
N ARG A 36 -32.38 11.11 -14.50
CA ARG A 36 -31.95 12.19 -15.41
C ARG A 36 -30.80 11.74 -16.30
N THR A 37 -30.70 10.43 -16.54
CA THR A 37 -29.71 9.78 -17.41
C THR A 37 -28.26 9.84 -16.93
N TRP A 38 -27.99 10.33 -15.71
CA TRP A 38 -26.63 10.35 -15.18
C TRP A 38 -26.15 8.94 -14.82
N VAL A 39 -24.86 8.67 -15.03
CA VAL A 39 -24.21 7.44 -14.59
C VAL A 39 -23.62 7.70 -13.21
N VAL A 40 -24.10 7.00 -12.18
CA VAL A 40 -23.62 7.23 -10.80
C VAL A 40 -23.06 5.95 -10.21
N LYS A 41 -21.86 6.02 -9.63
CA LYS A 41 -21.22 4.90 -8.93
C LYS A 41 -20.76 5.30 -7.54
N THR A 42 -21.09 4.51 -6.54
CA THR A 42 -20.73 4.76 -5.13
C THR A 42 -19.66 3.80 -4.64
N PHE A 43 -18.79 4.27 -3.74
CA PHE A 43 -17.68 3.55 -3.13
C PHE A 43 -17.65 3.85 -1.63
N ASP A 44 -17.24 2.87 -0.82
CA ASP A 44 -16.91 3.01 0.60
C ASP A 44 -15.39 3.04 0.86
N ALA A 45 -14.58 2.67 -0.12
CA ALA A 45 -13.12 2.64 -0.02
C ALA A 45 -12.44 3.49 -1.11
N PHE A 46 -11.48 4.32 -0.70
CA PHE A 46 -10.73 5.19 -1.62
C PHE A 46 -9.94 4.40 -2.67
N ASN A 47 -9.44 3.20 -2.35
CA ASN A 47 -8.70 2.36 -3.30
C ASN A 47 -9.58 1.90 -4.47
N GLU A 48 -10.84 1.56 -4.18
CA GLU A 48 -11.80 1.16 -5.22
C GLU A 48 -12.21 2.35 -6.08
N LEU A 49 -12.45 3.50 -5.45
CA LEU A 49 -12.65 4.75 -6.16
C LEU A 49 -11.46 5.03 -7.09
N ALA A 50 -10.23 4.99 -6.58
CA ALA A 50 -9.03 5.30 -7.36
C ALA A 50 -8.88 4.39 -8.58
N LYS A 51 -9.13 3.09 -8.42
CA LYS A 51 -9.18 2.14 -9.55
C LYS A 51 -10.25 2.54 -10.57
N TYR A 52 -11.44 2.89 -10.09
CA TYR A 52 -12.54 3.32 -10.95
C TYR A 52 -12.24 4.61 -11.72
N LEU A 53 -11.59 5.59 -11.09
CA LEU A 53 -11.21 6.87 -11.73
C LEU A 53 -10.27 6.64 -12.91
N ILE A 54 -9.34 5.68 -12.80
CA ILE A 54 -8.42 5.30 -13.88
C ILE A 54 -9.18 4.68 -15.06
N GLU A 55 -10.12 3.79 -14.76
CA GLU A 55 -10.81 3.00 -15.79
C GLU A 55 -11.93 3.78 -16.49
N ASN A 56 -12.59 4.70 -15.79
CA ASN A 56 -13.87 5.28 -16.23
C ASN A 56 -13.82 6.80 -16.42
N ASN A 57 -12.83 7.49 -15.85
CA ASN A 57 -12.65 8.95 -15.95
C ASN A 57 -13.97 9.75 -15.78
N PRO A 58 -14.65 9.66 -14.62
CA PRO A 58 -15.94 10.33 -14.41
C PRO A 58 -15.80 11.87 -14.49
N ASP A 59 -16.89 12.55 -14.84
CA ASP A 59 -16.96 14.01 -14.93
C ASP A 59 -16.78 14.69 -13.55
N TYR A 60 -17.29 14.07 -12.49
CA TYR A 60 -17.23 14.61 -11.13
C TYR A 60 -16.99 13.51 -10.09
N VAL A 61 -16.29 13.88 -9.01
CA VAL A 61 -16.23 13.10 -7.78
C VAL A 61 -16.93 13.83 -6.64
N LEU A 62 -17.93 13.20 -6.04
CA LEU A 62 -18.50 13.62 -4.76
C LEU A 62 -17.72 12.94 -3.64
N LEU A 63 -17.21 13.72 -2.69
CA LEU A 63 -16.37 13.22 -1.61
C LEU A 63 -16.97 13.54 -0.24
N SER A 64 -17.37 12.51 0.49
CA SER A 64 -17.93 12.69 1.83
C SER A 64 -16.82 13.06 2.83
N PHE A 65 -17.02 14.19 3.51
CA PHE A 65 -16.21 14.59 4.67
C PHE A 65 -16.72 13.98 5.98
N SER A 66 -17.80 13.19 5.94
CA SER A 66 -18.26 12.39 7.09
C SER A 66 -17.42 11.12 7.29
N ILE A 67 -16.55 10.76 6.34
CA ILE A 67 -15.60 9.67 6.48
C ILE A 67 -14.56 10.04 7.55
N GLN A 68 -14.41 9.19 8.57
CA GLN A 68 -13.46 9.39 9.67
C GLN A 68 -12.00 9.06 9.27
N LEU A 69 -11.51 9.73 8.22
CA LEU A 69 -10.12 9.65 7.78
C LEU A 69 -9.46 11.02 7.94
N PRO A 70 -8.35 11.15 8.69
CA PRO A 70 -7.67 12.43 8.89
C PRO A 70 -7.21 13.12 7.61
N GLU A 71 -7.03 12.36 6.54
CA GLU A 71 -6.56 12.85 5.24
C GLU A 71 -7.68 13.21 4.26
N ILE A 72 -8.95 13.06 4.65
CA ILE A 72 -10.09 13.30 3.75
C ILE A 72 -10.07 14.71 3.15
N THR A 73 -9.50 15.69 3.87
CA THR A 73 -9.32 17.07 3.41
C THR A 73 -8.28 17.23 2.31
N LYS A 74 -7.33 16.29 2.19
CA LYS A 74 -6.29 16.27 1.14
C LYS A 74 -6.78 15.61 -0.15
N TYR A 75 -7.77 14.73 -0.05
CA TYR A 75 -8.24 13.92 -1.18
C TYR A 75 -8.75 14.75 -2.37
N PRO A 76 -9.47 15.89 -2.19
CA PRO A 76 -9.83 16.76 -3.31
C PRO A 76 -8.63 17.18 -4.15
N GLN A 77 -7.55 17.60 -3.49
CA GLN A 77 -6.33 18.04 -4.16
C GLN A 77 -5.60 16.87 -4.83
N ILE A 78 -5.56 15.70 -4.20
CA ILE A 78 -4.94 14.50 -4.78
C ILE A 78 -5.69 14.08 -6.04
N ILE A 79 -7.02 14.01 -5.99
CA ILE A 79 -7.86 13.61 -7.12
C ILE A 79 -7.72 14.61 -8.27
N TRP A 80 -7.78 15.91 -7.97
CA TRP A 80 -7.57 16.96 -8.96
C TRP A 80 -6.19 16.87 -9.60
N ASN A 81 -5.13 16.76 -8.79
CA ASN A 81 -3.77 16.75 -9.31
C ASN A 81 -3.49 15.56 -10.22
N LYS A 82 -3.98 14.37 -9.84
CA LYS A 82 -3.73 13.11 -10.56
C LYS A 82 -4.66 12.90 -11.74
N PHE A 83 -5.96 13.09 -11.56
CA PHE A 83 -6.98 12.71 -12.55
C PHE A 83 -7.56 13.91 -13.30
N LYS A 84 -7.31 15.14 -12.83
CA LYS A 84 -7.93 16.37 -13.37
C LYS A 84 -9.46 16.35 -13.30
N ILE A 85 -10.01 15.57 -12.36
CA ILE A 85 -11.45 15.45 -12.13
C ILE A 85 -11.88 16.43 -11.02
N PRO A 86 -12.88 17.29 -11.26
CA PRO A 86 -13.46 18.15 -10.24
C PRO A 86 -14.02 17.36 -9.05
N VAL A 87 -13.71 17.82 -7.84
CA VAL A 87 -14.20 17.22 -6.59
C VAL A 87 -15.16 18.17 -5.88
N ILE A 88 -16.31 17.66 -5.48
CA ILE A 88 -17.34 18.37 -4.71
C ILE A 88 -17.43 17.69 -3.33
N PRO A 89 -16.84 18.28 -2.29
CA PRO A 89 -17.00 17.76 -0.93
C PRO A 89 -18.44 17.87 -0.46
N PHE A 90 -18.89 16.89 0.32
CA PHE A 90 -20.22 16.93 0.91
C PHE A 90 -20.24 16.32 2.31
N GLY A 91 -21.30 16.59 3.08
CA GLY A 91 -21.53 15.96 4.39
C GLY A 91 -22.74 15.03 4.35
N GLU A 92 -22.60 13.84 4.94
CA GLU A 92 -23.73 12.91 5.14
C GLU A 92 -24.52 13.26 6.40
N SER A 93 -23.83 13.70 7.45
CA SER A 93 -24.39 14.05 8.76
C SER A 93 -24.24 15.53 9.10
N THR A 94 -25.17 16.06 9.90
CA THR A 94 -25.14 17.44 10.41
C THR A 94 -24.20 17.62 11.61
N ASP A 95 -23.17 16.80 11.74
CA ASP A 95 -22.23 16.93 12.85
C ASP A 95 -21.34 18.19 12.67
N ASN A 96 -21.01 18.83 13.80
CA ASN A 96 -20.30 20.10 13.78
C ASN A 96 -18.91 20.01 13.14
N HIS A 97 -18.26 18.85 13.22
CA HIS A 97 -16.94 18.64 12.65
C HIS A 97 -17.00 18.64 11.12
N THR A 98 -17.84 17.80 10.54
CA THR A 98 -18.07 17.75 9.08
C THR A 98 -18.51 19.10 8.54
N VAL A 99 -19.48 19.76 9.19
CA VAL A 99 -19.96 21.09 8.78
C VAL A 99 -18.84 22.13 8.85
N GLY A 100 -17.96 22.06 9.86
CA GLY A 100 -16.78 22.91 9.98
C GLY A 100 -15.80 22.74 8.82
N LEU A 101 -15.48 21.50 8.45
CA LEU A 101 -14.61 21.19 7.32
C LEU A 101 -15.19 21.66 5.99
N LEU A 102 -16.49 21.44 5.75
CA LEU A 102 -17.16 21.86 4.52
C LEU A 102 -17.19 23.38 4.39
N ARG A 103 -17.42 24.11 5.50
CA ARG A 103 -17.36 25.58 5.50
C ARG A 103 -15.95 26.10 5.21
N ALA A 104 -14.93 25.43 5.74
CA ALA A 104 -13.53 25.77 5.45
C ALA A 104 -13.16 25.51 3.98
N PHE A 105 -13.77 24.49 3.35
CA PHE A 105 -13.58 24.21 1.93
C PHE A 105 -14.23 25.27 1.01
N GLY A 106 -15.30 25.90 1.47
CA GLY A 106 -15.91 27.06 0.82
C GLY A 106 -17.20 26.73 0.05
N HIS A 107 -17.55 27.60 -0.90
CA HIS A 107 -18.82 27.58 -1.64
C HIS A 107 -19.02 26.36 -2.55
N ASP A 108 -17.96 25.59 -2.77
CA ASP A 108 -18.00 24.36 -3.56
C ASP A 108 -18.40 23.12 -2.78
N ALA A 109 -18.48 23.22 -1.45
CA ALA A 109 -18.97 22.14 -0.61
C ALA A 109 -20.50 22.09 -0.53
N LEU A 110 -21.05 20.88 -0.46
CA LEU A 110 -22.46 20.60 -0.22
C LEU A 110 -22.71 20.35 1.27
N LEU A 111 -23.38 21.29 1.92
CA LEU A 111 -23.77 21.14 3.33
C LEU A 111 -24.93 20.14 3.49
N PRO A 112 -24.94 19.34 4.56
CA PRO A 112 -26.07 18.47 4.90
C PRO A 112 -27.30 19.30 5.31
N PRO A 113 -28.54 18.81 5.08
CA PRO A 113 -28.86 17.53 4.46
C PRO A 113 -28.69 17.59 2.93
N ILE A 114 -27.98 16.61 2.39
CA ILE A 114 -27.81 16.46 0.94
C ILE A 114 -29.06 15.85 0.31
N SER A 115 -29.34 16.24 -0.93
CA SER A 115 -30.46 15.70 -1.70
C SER A 115 -30.12 15.63 -3.19
N GLY A 116 -30.82 14.76 -3.92
CA GLY A 116 -30.71 14.65 -5.38
C GLY A 116 -30.82 16.00 -6.10
N PRO A 117 -31.86 16.82 -5.83
CA PRO A 117 -31.99 18.15 -6.44
C PRO A 117 -30.80 19.08 -6.17
N LEU A 118 -30.25 19.05 -4.95
CA LEU A 118 -29.13 19.89 -4.55
C LEU A 118 -27.85 19.50 -5.31
N VAL A 119 -27.54 18.19 -5.35
CA VAL A 119 -26.41 17.65 -6.10
C VAL A 119 -26.53 17.98 -7.59
N TYR A 120 -27.73 17.77 -8.15
CA TYR A 120 -28.02 18.07 -9.55
C TYR A 120 -27.77 19.55 -9.87
N SER A 121 -28.35 20.45 -9.10
CA SER A 121 -28.22 21.90 -9.32
C SER A 121 -26.77 22.37 -9.20
N LYS A 122 -25.99 21.79 -8.29
CA LYS A 122 -24.58 22.14 -8.08
C LYS A 122 -23.74 21.76 -9.30
N ILE A 123 -23.84 20.51 -9.75
CA ILE A 123 -23.09 20.01 -10.91
C ILE A 123 -23.55 20.68 -12.21
N ALA A 124 -24.85 20.82 -12.42
CA ALA A 124 -25.40 21.52 -13.59
C ALA A 124 -24.91 22.97 -13.64
N GLY A 125 -24.92 23.67 -12.49
CA GLY A 125 -24.40 25.03 -12.37
C GLY A 125 -22.91 25.16 -12.71
N HIS A 126 -22.09 24.18 -12.28
CA HIS A 126 -20.67 24.13 -12.64
C HIS A 126 -20.47 23.98 -14.15
N ALA A 127 -21.28 23.16 -14.79
CA ALA A 127 -21.18 22.92 -16.23
C ALA A 127 -21.65 24.11 -17.09
N THR A 128 -22.67 24.85 -16.66
CA THR A 128 -23.19 26.01 -17.39
C THR A 128 -22.41 27.30 -17.15
N GLY A 129 -21.85 27.46 -15.96
CA GLY A 129 -21.25 28.73 -15.52
C GLY A 129 -19.88 29.06 -16.12
N GLY A 130 -19.34 28.24 -17.03
CA GLY A 130 -17.94 28.33 -17.43
C GLY A 130 -17.00 28.33 -16.22
N TYR A 131 -17.45 27.70 -15.12
CA TYR A 131 -16.81 27.76 -13.82
C TYR A 131 -15.50 26.99 -13.96
N GLN A 132 -14.44 27.71 -14.31
CA GLN A 132 -13.10 27.22 -14.04
C GLN A 132 -13.05 27.11 -12.53
N THR A 133 -13.08 25.89 -12.02
CA THR A 133 -12.62 25.57 -10.68
C THR A 133 -11.14 25.95 -10.65
N LYS A 134 -10.83 27.24 -10.62
CA LYS A 134 -9.62 27.73 -9.99
C LYS A 134 -9.85 27.30 -8.57
N LEU A 135 -9.30 26.14 -8.21
CA LEU A 135 -9.01 25.80 -6.83
C LEU A 135 -8.17 26.96 -6.31
N HIS A 136 -8.83 28.04 -5.91
CA HIS A 136 -8.33 29.01 -4.96
C HIS A 136 -8.34 28.28 -3.62
N MET A 137 -7.55 27.20 -3.54
CA MET A 137 -7.04 26.70 -2.30
C MET A 137 -6.07 27.78 -1.83
N HIS A 138 -6.63 28.77 -1.13
CA HIS A 138 -5.88 29.33 -0.03
C HIS A 138 -5.43 28.13 0.78
N SER A 139 -4.11 27.89 0.83
CA SER A 139 -3.54 27.13 1.91
C SER A 139 -4.21 27.68 3.16
N ALA A 140 -4.97 26.82 3.86
CA ALA A 140 -5.53 27.18 5.15
C ALA A 140 -4.32 27.54 6.03
N THR A 141 -3.99 28.82 6.05
CA THR A 141 -2.93 29.36 6.86
C THR A 141 -3.50 29.31 8.27
N GLU A 142 -2.74 28.75 9.19
CA GLU A 142 -3.10 28.49 10.58
C GLU A 142 -3.41 29.77 11.37
N THR A 143 -4.51 30.45 11.06
CA THR A 143 -5.03 31.57 11.85
C THR A 143 -6.44 31.28 12.30
N ALA A 144 -6.58 30.25 13.14
CA ALA A 144 -7.70 30.13 14.06
C ALA A 144 -7.17 30.38 15.48
N GLN A 145 -7.57 31.49 16.10
CA GLN A 145 -7.25 31.79 17.49
C GLN A 145 -7.86 30.75 18.45
N PRO A 146 -7.20 30.44 19.58
CA PRO A 146 -7.61 29.35 20.44
C PRO A 146 -8.80 29.77 21.31
N ILE A 147 -9.98 29.20 21.03
CA ILE A 147 -10.94 28.90 22.08
C ILE A 147 -10.37 27.69 22.83
N GLY A 148 -10.30 27.76 24.16
CA GLY A 148 -9.65 26.76 25.02
C GLY A 148 -10.17 25.34 24.79
N VAL A 149 -9.49 24.61 23.91
CA VAL A 149 -9.67 23.19 23.67
C VAL A 149 -8.45 22.49 24.25
N LYS A 150 -8.70 21.47 25.07
CA LYS A 150 -7.67 20.58 25.62
C LYS A 150 -6.72 20.17 24.49
N SER A 151 -5.40 20.31 24.71
CA SER A 151 -4.35 19.93 23.75
C SER A 151 -4.63 18.55 23.16
N HIS A 152 -5.24 18.52 21.98
CA HIS A 152 -5.30 17.34 21.16
C HIS A 152 -3.91 17.23 20.55
N LYS A 153 -3.13 16.23 21.00
CA LYS A 153 -1.87 15.85 20.35
C LYS A 153 -2.16 15.74 18.86
N THR A 154 -1.54 16.61 18.06
CA THR A 154 -1.50 16.45 16.60
C THR A 154 -1.08 15.01 16.33
N PRO A 155 -1.82 14.24 15.52
CA PRO A 155 -1.42 12.88 15.17
C PRO A 155 0.03 12.95 14.71
N SER A 156 0.87 12.17 15.37
CA SER A 156 2.29 12.17 15.03
C SER A 156 2.42 11.73 13.57
N GLN A 157 3.47 12.15 12.85
CA GLN A 157 3.72 11.62 11.50
C GLN A 157 3.73 10.07 11.46
N ARG A 158 3.93 9.40 12.61
CA ARG A 158 3.80 7.95 12.79
C ARG A 158 2.39 7.42 12.47
N ASP A 159 1.34 8.19 12.76
CA ASP A 159 -0.04 7.79 12.53
C ASP A 159 -0.37 7.79 11.02
N LEU A 160 0.20 8.72 10.24
CA LEU A 160 -0.18 8.98 8.84
C LEU A 160 0.08 7.81 7.88
N LEU A 161 1.07 6.95 8.15
CA LEU A 161 1.41 5.84 7.23
C LEU A 161 0.45 4.65 7.32
N ASN A 162 -0.22 4.46 8.46
CA ASN A 162 -1.14 3.35 8.69
C ASN A 162 -2.62 3.76 8.64
N LEU A 163 -2.91 5.07 8.67
CA LEU A 163 -4.26 5.60 8.85
C LEU A 163 -5.27 5.21 7.75
N ASN A 164 -4.82 4.80 6.57
CA ASN A 164 -5.69 4.36 5.47
C ASN A 164 -5.93 2.84 5.43
N ARG A 165 -5.43 2.08 6.42
CA ARG A 165 -5.56 0.61 6.45
C ARG A 165 -6.53 0.18 7.55
N ILE A 166 -7.65 -0.38 7.14
CA ILE A 166 -8.58 -1.03 8.08
C ILE A 166 -8.04 -2.43 8.38
N TYR A 167 -7.45 -2.57 9.54
CA TYR A 167 -6.99 -3.86 10.06
C TYR A 167 -8.13 -4.61 10.75
N LYS A 168 -8.23 -5.91 10.49
CA LYS A 168 -9.01 -6.85 11.32
C LYS A 168 -8.43 -6.91 12.73
N GLU A 169 -9.21 -7.40 13.69
CA GLU A 169 -8.78 -7.45 15.09
C GLU A 169 -7.48 -8.25 15.28
N GLU A 170 -7.37 -9.43 14.65
CA GLU A 170 -6.15 -10.26 14.67
C GLU A 170 -4.93 -9.53 14.09
N GLU A 171 -5.13 -8.77 13.01
CA GLU A 171 -4.09 -7.95 12.39
C GLU A 171 -3.65 -6.81 13.31
N ARG A 172 -4.59 -6.14 14.00
CA ARG A 172 -4.26 -5.08 14.96
C ARG A 172 -3.41 -5.62 16.10
N GLN A 173 -3.75 -6.79 16.61
CA GLN A 173 -2.99 -7.43 17.67
C GLN A 173 -1.58 -7.78 17.19
N PHE A 174 -1.46 -8.43 16.03
CA PHE A 174 -0.16 -8.79 15.47
C PHE A 174 0.71 -7.57 15.15
N PHE A 175 0.18 -6.57 14.43
CA PHE A 175 0.94 -5.38 14.07
C PHE A 175 1.25 -4.47 15.27
N GLY A 176 0.35 -4.39 16.25
CA GLY A 176 0.63 -3.71 17.52
C GLY A 176 1.77 -4.38 18.29
N GLN A 177 1.88 -5.71 18.25
CA GLN A 177 3.02 -6.42 18.83
C GLN A 177 4.33 -6.15 18.09
N LEU A 178 4.30 -6.12 16.75
CA LEU A 178 5.49 -5.75 15.95
C LEU A 178 5.97 -4.34 16.31
N GLU A 179 5.06 -3.37 16.39
CA GLU A 179 5.36 -1.99 16.76
C GLU A 179 5.97 -1.89 18.16
N ASN A 180 5.35 -2.54 19.14
CA ASN A 180 5.85 -2.57 20.51
C ASN A 180 7.24 -3.21 20.60
N SER A 181 7.48 -4.26 19.82
CA SER A 181 8.78 -4.93 19.77
C SER A 181 9.84 -4.02 19.17
N LEU A 182 9.51 -3.30 18.09
CA LEU A 182 10.40 -2.32 17.48
C LEU A 182 10.76 -1.20 18.46
N SER A 183 9.75 -0.60 19.09
CA SER A 183 9.97 0.46 20.06
C SER A 183 10.80 0.00 21.26
N ALA A 184 10.65 -1.26 21.69
CA ALA A 184 11.41 -1.82 22.81
C ALA A 184 12.84 -2.25 22.43
N ALA A 185 13.09 -2.56 21.16
CA ALA A 185 14.42 -2.92 20.66
C ALA A 185 15.29 -1.70 20.34
N CYS A 186 14.66 -0.54 20.14
CA CYS A 186 15.26 0.74 19.82
C CYS A 186 15.83 1.49 21.03
N ASP A 187 16.85 2.31 20.80
CA ASP A 187 17.48 3.13 21.86
C ASP A 187 16.77 4.48 21.92
N ALA A 188 16.09 4.78 23.03
CA ALA A 188 15.40 6.06 23.23
C ALA A 188 16.43 7.18 23.51
N ARG A 189 17.01 7.75 22.45
CA ARG A 189 17.66 9.06 22.51
C ARG A 189 16.82 10.08 21.76
N ASN A 190 17.01 11.35 22.08
CA ASN A 190 16.23 12.45 21.52
C ASN A 190 17.11 13.18 20.51
N SER A 191 17.17 12.73 19.26
CA SER A 191 17.34 13.57 18.06
C SER A 191 17.44 12.68 16.83
N VAL A 192 16.42 12.73 15.98
CA VAL A 192 16.47 12.11 14.65
C VAL A 192 17.26 13.05 13.74
N ASP A 193 18.54 12.74 13.51
CA ASP A 193 19.39 13.54 12.62
C ASP A 193 19.40 13.00 11.19
N THR A 194 18.88 11.80 10.93
CA THR A 194 18.98 11.19 9.60
C THR A 194 17.75 10.38 9.20
N PRO A 195 16.88 10.92 8.32
CA PRO A 195 15.68 10.23 7.85
C PRO A 195 16.00 9.14 6.83
N VAL A 196 15.14 8.14 6.76
CA VAL A 196 15.15 7.14 5.69
C VAL A 196 14.53 7.77 4.44
N ALA A 197 15.37 8.05 3.44
CA ALA A 197 14.93 8.56 2.14
C ALA A 197 14.89 7.42 1.10
N LYS A 198 16.03 7.13 0.49
CA LYS A 198 16.19 6.09 -0.52
C LYS A 198 17.08 4.97 -0.02
N THR A 199 16.84 3.76 -0.51
CA THR A 199 17.70 2.62 -0.20
C THR A 199 17.80 1.64 -1.37
N LYS A 200 18.92 0.92 -1.41
CA LYS A 200 19.14 -0.29 -2.22
C LYS A 200 19.30 -1.54 -1.35
N LYS A 201 19.59 -1.37 -0.06
CA LYS A 201 19.94 -2.47 0.85
C LYS A 201 18.86 -2.62 1.92
N LEU A 202 18.39 -3.85 2.07
CA LEU A 202 17.32 -4.17 3.01
C LEU A 202 17.80 -5.26 3.96
N THR A 203 17.44 -5.12 5.23
CA THR A 203 17.53 -6.23 6.19
C THR A 203 16.16 -6.86 6.33
N VAL A 204 16.05 -8.16 6.08
CA VAL A 204 14.77 -8.87 6.02
C VAL A 204 14.71 -9.99 7.04
N LEU A 205 13.59 -10.05 7.76
CA LEU A 205 13.20 -11.16 8.63
C LEU A 205 11.96 -11.85 8.06
N PRO A 206 12.07 -13.11 7.59
CA PRO A 206 10.90 -13.89 7.22
C PRO A 206 9.99 -14.15 8.43
N ILE A 207 8.68 -14.02 8.24
CA ILE A 207 7.66 -14.31 9.24
C ILE A 207 6.67 -15.31 8.65
N ALA A 208 6.35 -16.36 9.40
CA ALA A 208 5.24 -17.26 9.14
C ALA A 208 4.67 -17.72 10.48
N ASP A 209 3.61 -17.06 10.90
CA ASP A 209 2.86 -17.30 12.11
C ASP A 209 1.44 -17.65 11.70
N GLY A 210 1.15 -18.93 11.36
CA GLY A 210 -0.18 -19.49 11.08
C GLY A 210 -1.12 -18.67 10.17
N MET A 211 -1.61 -17.56 10.70
CA MET A 211 -2.40 -16.49 10.08
C MET A 211 -1.59 -15.55 9.17
N PHE A 212 -0.34 -15.21 9.50
CA PHE A 212 0.48 -14.25 8.77
C PHE A 212 1.67 -14.94 8.13
N THR A 213 1.89 -14.74 6.84
CA THR A 213 3.14 -15.11 6.17
C THR A 213 3.64 -13.93 5.35
N GLY A 214 4.93 -13.63 5.46
CA GLY A 214 5.49 -12.44 4.82
C GLY A 214 6.93 -12.15 5.20
N MET A 215 7.35 -10.94 4.85
CA MET A 215 8.70 -10.42 5.06
C MET A 215 8.62 -9.14 5.88
N LEU A 216 9.32 -9.11 7.01
CA LEU A 216 9.54 -7.91 7.79
C LEU A 216 10.83 -7.25 7.32
N VAL A 217 10.69 -6.12 6.63
CA VAL A 217 11.76 -5.38 5.96
C VAL A 217 12.16 -4.20 6.83
N PHE A 218 13.46 -4.05 7.07
CA PHE A 218 14.04 -2.98 7.85
C PHE A 218 15.02 -2.15 7.01
N VAL A 219 14.99 -0.84 7.25
CA VAL A 219 15.91 0.14 6.67
C VAL A 219 16.28 1.14 7.77
N MET A 220 17.52 1.60 7.78
CA MET A 220 18.02 2.61 8.73
C MET A 220 18.60 3.79 7.94
N GLY A 221 18.39 5.01 8.43
CA GLY A 221 18.84 6.23 7.76
C GLY A 221 20.36 6.31 7.66
N ASP A 222 20.88 6.65 6.47
CA ASP A 222 22.31 6.83 6.19
C ASP A 222 23.19 5.64 6.61
N GLU A 223 22.64 4.42 6.54
CA GLU A 223 23.40 3.19 6.67
C GLU A 223 23.12 2.22 5.53
N ASP A 224 24.17 1.49 5.16
CA ASP A 224 24.10 0.39 4.21
C ASP A 224 23.40 -0.85 4.79
N SER A 225 23.27 -0.95 6.11
CA SER A 225 22.68 -2.10 6.80
C SER A 225 22.08 -1.67 8.10
N VAL A 226 21.08 -2.41 8.59
CA VAL A 226 20.49 -2.15 9.90
C VAL A 226 21.39 -2.74 10.99
N ASP A 227 21.53 -2.03 12.11
CA ASP A 227 22.33 -2.50 13.25
C ASP A 227 21.98 -3.95 13.64
N PRO A 228 22.95 -4.88 13.60
CA PRO A 228 22.73 -6.27 14.01
C PRO A 228 22.21 -6.42 15.45
N MET A 229 22.57 -5.52 16.37
CA MET A 229 22.06 -5.53 17.74
C MET A 229 20.56 -5.23 17.78
N LEU A 230 20.10 -4.24 17.02
CA LEU A 230 18.67 -3.93 16.91
C LEU A 230 17.91 -5.14 16.37
N ILE A 231 18.43 -5.79 15.32
CA ILE A 231 17.82 -6.97 14.72
C ILE A 231 17.79 -8.15 15.70
N ASN A 232 18.86 -8.36 16.47
CA ASN A 232 18.90 -9.41 17.49
C ASN A 232 17.91 -9.13 18.63
N ASN A 233 17.82 -7.90 19.11
CA ASN A 233 16.84 -7.48 20.12
C ASN A 233 15.42 -7.69 19.60
N MET A 234 15.14 -7.29 18.34
CA MET A 234 13.87 -7.54 17.68
C MET A 234 13.52 -9.02 17.67
N ARG A 235 14.49 -9.87 17.31
CA ARG A 235 14.29 -11.32 17.34
C ARG A 235 14.05 -11.88 18.73
N GLU A 236 14.72 -11.37 19.75
CA GLU A 236 14.48 -11.84 21.12
C GLU A 236 13.06 -11.49 21.58
N LYS A 237 12.62 -10.24 21.33
CA LYS A 237 11.28 -9.77 21.71
C LYS A 237 10.17 -10.49 20.93
N LEU A 238 10.32 -10.63 19.61
CA LEU A 238 9.38 -11.39 18.79
C LEU A 238 9.45 -12.90 19.08
N GLY A 239 10.60 -13.44 19.50
CA GLY A 239 10.79 -14.86 19.80
C GLY A 239 9.95 -15.34 20.97
N SER A 240 9.72 -14.45 21.94
CA SER A 240 8.77 -14.66 23.04
C SER A 240 7.32 -14.90 22.56
N LEU A 241 6.98 -14.53 21.33
CA LEU A 241 5.63 -14.58 20.79
C LEU A 241 5.35 -15.86 19.98
N ASN A 242 6.31 -16.79 19.85
CA ASN A 242 6.23 -17.96 18.95
C ASN A 242 5.95 -17.60 17.46
N THR A 243 6.05 -16.33 17.07
CA THR A 243 5.67 -15.80 15.74
C THR A 243 6.75 -15.96 14.67
N PHE A 244 7.94 -16.45 15.01
CA PHE A 244 8.96 -16.71 14.00
C PHE A 244 8.76 -18.03 13.30
N ILE A 245 9.19 -18.05 12.04
CA ILE A 245 9.51 -19.31 11.39
C ILE A 245 10.70 -19.91 12.11
N LYS A 246 10.43 -20.87 12.99
CA LYS A 246 11.40 -21.89 13.33
C LYS A 246 11.52 -22.79 12.10
N PHE A 247 12.51 -22.56 11.25
CA PHE A 247 12.82 -23.53 10.21
C PHE A 247 13.52 -24.69 10.88
N ASP A 248 12.85 -25.84 10.97
CA ASP A 248 13.41 -27.04 11.59
C ASP A 248 13.80 -26.84 13.08
N GLY A 249 13.09 -25.94 13.79
CA GLY A 249 13.44 -25.56 15.17
C GLY A 249 14.52 -24.49 15.30
N ILE A 250 15.11 -24.03 14.19
CA ILE A 250 16.20 -23.05 14.15
C ILE A 250 15.64 -21.66 13.87
N MET A 251 16.06 -20.67 14.65
CA MET A 251 15.76 -19.27 14.39
C MET A 251 16.38 -18.80 13.08
N THR A 252 15.57 -18.26 12.17
CA THR A 252 16.07 -17.65 10.93
C THR A 252 17.03 -16.52 11.19
N LYS A 253 18.19 -16.59 10.53
CA LYS A 253 19.10 -15.47 10.37
C LYS A 253 18.41 -14.36 9.56
N SER A 254 18.84 -13.12 9.76
CA SER A 254 18.44 -12.00 8.90
C SER A 254 19.05 -12.20 7.55
N LEU A 255 18.28 -11.82 6.54
CA LEU A 255 18.72 -11.80 5.17
C LEU A 255 19.15 -10.37 4.87
N SER A 256 20.34 -10.20 4.33
CA SER A 256 20.77 -8.94 3.73
C SER A 256 20.55 -9.06 2.23
N ILE A 257 19.71 -8.19 1.67
CA ILE A 257 19.38 -8.23 0.25
C ILE A 257 19.63 -6.87 -0.39
N GLU A 258 20.05 -6.89 -1.65
CA GLU A 258 20.20 -5.71 -2.50
C GLU A 258 19.11 -5.71 -3.58
N ILE A 259 18.43 -4.59 -3.72
CA ILE A 259 17.36 -4.30 -4.67
C ILE A 259 17.68 -3.02 -5.45
N ASP A 260 16.87 -2.74 -6.48
CA ASP A 260 16.90 -1.45 -7.15
C ASP A 260 16.61 -0.29 -6.17
N GLU A 261 17.17 0.89 -6.46
CA GLU A 261 16.99 2.06 -5.59
C GLU A 261 15.51 2.45 -5.52
N VAL A 262 14.99 2.56 -4.30
CA VAL A 262 13.61 2.95 -4.04
C VAL A 262 13.51 4.02 -2.97
N ASP A 263 12.54 4.92 -3.14
CA ASP A 263 12.03 5.72 -2.05
C ASP A 263 11.21 4.82 -1.12
N PHE A 264 11.77 4.50 0.04
CA PHE A 264 11.20 3.49 0.94
C PHE A 264 9.85 3.93 1.50
N ASN A 265 9.68 5.23 1.76
CA ASN A 265 8.43 5.81 2.24
C ASN A 265 7.31 5.63 1.21
N ILE A 266 7.56 6.03 -0.03
CA ILE A 266 6.57 5.91 -1.10
C ILE A 266 6.27 4.44 -1.35
N TRP A 267 7.28 3.60 -1.54
CA TRP A 267 7.09 2.18 -1.84
C TRP A 267 6.27 1.45 -0.76
N THR A 268 6.61 1.62 0.51
CA THR A 268 5.92 0.93 1.62
C THR A 268 4.51 1.45 1.86
N SER A 269 4.25 2.75 1.61
CA SER A 269 2.89 3.31 1.71
C SER A 269 1.91 2.61 0.76
N HIS A 270 2.39 2.20 -0.43
CA HIS A 270 1.59 1.56 -1.46
C HIS A 270 1.55 0.04 -1.38
N LYS A 271 2.67 -0.61 -1.02
CA LYS A 271 2.83 -2.07 -1.19
C LYS A 271 2.89 -2.85 0.12
N ALA A 272 3.36 -2.23 1.21
CA ALA A 272 3.41 -2.94 2.49
C ALA A 272 1.99 -3.14 3.04
N ARG A 273 1.80 -4.14 3.89
CA ARG A 273 0.57 -4.34 4.67
C ARG A 273 0.63 -3.55 5.98
N PHE A 274 1.80 -3.38 6.56
CA PHE A 274 2.04 -2.58 7.77
C PHE A 274 3.36 -1.81 7.68
N VAL A 275 3.45 -0.62 8.28
CA VAL A 275 4.68 0.17 8.38
C VAL A 275 4.80 0.78 9.77
N SER A 276 5.98 0.75 10.37
CA SER A 276 6.30 1.44 11.63
C SER A 276 7.64 2.16 11.53
N ARG A 277 7.82 3.16 12.39
CA ARG A 277 9.02 3.98 12.47
C ARG A 277 9.47 4.10 13.91
N ALA A 278 10.77 4.01 14.12
CA ALA A 278 11.40 4.20 15.40
C ALA A 278 12.74 4.94 15.26
N GLU A 279 13.37 5.26 16.38
CA GLU A 279 14.70 5.85 16.42
C GLU A 279 15.66 4.86 17.07
N HIS A 280 16.81 4.62 16.46
CA HIS A 280 17.87 3.82 17.06
C HIS A 280 19.19 4.53 16.82
N ARG A 281 19.89 4.89 17.91
CA ARG A 281 21.19 5.58 17.86
C ARG A 281 21.18 6.89 17.05
N GLY A 282 20.13 7.69 17.18
CA GLY A 282 19.98 8.97 16.48
C GLY A 282 19.58 8.87 15.01
N LYS A 283 19.33 7.65 14.52
CA LYS A 283 18.93 7.37 13.13
C LYS A 283 17.50 6.89 13.08
N GLU A 284 16.77 7.31 12.05
CA GLU A 284 15.44 6.77 11.77
C GLU A 284 15.57 5.30 11.33
N VAL A 285 14.76 4.44 11.94
CA VAL A 285 14.57 3.06 11.49
C VAL A 285 13.14 2.91 11.02
N MET A 286 13.00 2.41 9.80
CA MET A 286 11.70 2.02 9.26
C MET A 286 11.59 0.51 9.20
N MET A 287 10.41 0.02 9.56
CA MET A 287 10.04 -1.39 9.50
C MET A 287 8.75 -1.53 8.71
N ALA A 288 8.72 -2.42 7.72
CA ALA A 288 7.54 -2.66 6.90
C ALA A 288 7.27 -4.15 6.75
N PHE A 289 6.01 -4.55 6.89
CA PHE A 289 5.60 -5.94 6.67
C PHE A 289 5.00 -6.09 5.28
N PHE A 290 5.58 -6.97 4.47
CA PHE A 290 5.07 -7.35 3.16
C PHE A 290 4.51 -8.76 3.25
N GLU A 291 3.18 -8.87 3.15
CA GLU A 291 2.48 -10.14 3.12
C GLU A 291 2.88 -10.95 1.88
N MET A 292 3.02 -12.26 1.99
CA MET A 292 3.44 -13.13 0.89
C MET A 292 2.77 -14.50 1.00
N ASP A 293 2.57 -15.18 -0.14
CA ASP A 293 2.09 -16.56 -0.16
C ASP A 293 3.09 -17.49 0.55
N LYS A 294 2.57 -18.26 1.52
CA LYS A 294 3.32 -19.23 2.32
C LYS A 294 4.10 -20.23 1.47
N LYS A 295 3.56 -20.64 0.32
CA LYS A 295 4.18 -21.65 -0.55
C LYS A 295 5.54 -21.22 -1.10
N LEU A 296 5.79 -19.91 -1.20
CA LEU A 296 7.03 -19.39 -1.78
C LEU A 296 8.24 -19.55 -0.86
N VAL A 297 8.02 -19.72 0.44
CA VAL A 297 9.10 -19.77 1.46
C VAL A 297 9.27 -21.15 2.05
N GLU A 298 8.42 -22.11 1.67
CA GLU A 298 8.42 -23.42 2.28
C GLU A 298 9.65 -24.23 1.84
N ILE A 299 10.40 -24.70 2.84
CA ILE A 299 11.46 -25.67 2.68
C ILE A 299 11.00 -26.94 3.39
N ALA A 300 10.88 -28.03 2.64
CA ALA A 300 10.54 -29.33 3.19
C ALA A 300 11.81 -30.17 3.43
N PRO A 301 11.80 -31.13 4.36
CA PRO A 301 12.88 -32.11 4.47
C PRO A 301 13.08 -32.88 3.16
N SER A 302 14.34 -33.10 2.78
CA SER A 302 14.72 -33.99 1.67
C SER A 302 14.87 -35.43 2.16
N ILE A 303 14.95 -36.39 1.22
CA ILE A 303 15.32 -37.78 1.52
C ILE A 303 16.75 -37.90 2.05
N ASP A 304 17.66 -37.01 1.63
CA ASP A 304 19.00 -36.89 2.20
C ASP A 304 18.98 -35.87 3.35
N PRO A 305 19.41 -36.23 4.58
CA PRO A 305 19.47 -35.32 5.72
C PRO A 305 20.34 -34.07 5.52
N LYS A 306 21.24 -34.03 4.52
CA LYS A 306 22.06 -32.87 4.15
C LYS A 306 21.40 -31.96 3.13
N MET A 307 20.30 -32.39 2.53
CA MET A 307 19.58 -31.66 1.51
C MET A 307 18.25 -31.13 2.08
N ALA A 308 17.70 -30.14 1.40
CA ALA A 308 16.38 -29.58 1.66
C ALA A 308 15.59 -29.48 0.36
N LYS A 309 14.30 -29.75 0.40
CA LYS A 309 13.39 -29.72 -0.75
C LYS A 309 12.78 -28.32 -0.87
N ILE A 310 12.88 -27.70 -2.04
CA ILE A 310 12.26 -26.41 -2.39
C ILE A 310 11.32 -26.59 -3.58
N ASN A 311 10.29 -25.75 -3.68
CA ASN A 311 9.34 -25.79 -4.79
C ASN A 311 9.95 -25.21 -6.08
N VAL A 312 9.73 -25.83 -7.25
CA VAL A 312 10.16 -25.28 -8.55
C VAL A 312 9.52 -23.91 -8.82
N GLU A 313 8.30 -23.69 -8.33
CA GLU A 313 7.55 -22.44 -8.51
C GLU A 313 8.14 -21.23 -7.78
N SER A 314 9.05 -21.43 -6.81
CA SER A 314 9.74 -20.32 -6.16
C SER A 314 10.90 -19.76 -6.99
N ILE A 315 11.29 -20.46 -8.07
CA ILE A 315 12.33 -19.98 -8.99
C ILE A 315 11.74 -18.96 -9.95
N THR A 316 12.26 -17.74 -9.88
CA THR A 316 11.83 -16.65 -10.75
C THR A 316 12.53 -16.78 -12.12
N PRO A 317 11.77 -16.79 -13.23
CA PRO A 317 12.36 -16.97 -14.55
C PRO A 317 13.29 -15.82 -14.92
N ASN A 318 14.35 -16.13 -15.65
CA ASN A 318 15.37 -15.21 -16.14
C ASN A 318 16.17 -14.47 -15.05
N VAL A 319 16.00 -14.82 -13.78
CA VAL A 319 16.81 -14.33 -12.66
C VAL A 319 17.87 -15.36 -12.32
N ALA A 320 19.10 -14.89 -12.08
CA ALA A 320 20.20 -15.77 -11.67
C ALA A 320 19.95 -16.26 -10.24
N ILE A 321 20.13 -17.56 -10.00
CA ILE A 321 20.11 -18.12 -8.65
C ILE A 321 21.49 -18.03 -8.01
N ASP A 322 21.57 -17.96 -6.69
CA ASP A 322 22.83 -17.81 -5.96
C ASP A 322 23.27 -19.09 -5.24
N PHE A 323 22.61 -20.22 -5.52
CA PHE A 323 22.83 -21.53 -4.92
C PHE A 323 22.76 -22.64 -5.98
N ASP A 324 23.26 -23.83 -5.66
CA ASP A 324 23.14 -25.00 -6.54
C ASP A 324 21.81 -25.71 -6.28
N ALA A 325 21.16 -26.21 -7.35
CA ALA A 325 19.91 -26.95 -7.26
C ALA A 325 20.00 -28.29 -7.96
N TYR A 326 19.46 -29.32 -7.33
CA TYR A 326 19.57 -30.72 -7.73
C TYR A 326 18.19 -31.32 -8.00
N LEU A 327 18.10 -32.19 -9.00
CA LEU A 327 16.96 -33.07 -9.23
C LEU A 327 17.22 -34.41 -8.56
N TYR A 328 16.24 -34.92 -7.81
CA TYR A 328 16.31 -36.27 -7.25
C TYR A 328 15.79 -37.31 -8.24
N LEU A 329 16.66 -38.21 -8.67
CA LEU A 329 16.33 -39.28 -9.61
C LEU A 329 15.89 -40.53 -8.84
N GLN A 330 14.58 -40.76 -8.75
CA GLN A 330 14.02 -41.90 -8.01
C GLN A 330 14.54 -43.26 -8.48
N SER A 331 14.88 -43.39 -9.77
CA SER A 331 15.31 -44.65 -10.39
C SER A 331 16.65 -45.18 -9.85
N ASN A 332 17.55 -44.30 -9.44
CA ASN A 332 18.88 -44.66 -8.93
C ASN A 332 19.20 -44.00 -7.59
N GLN A 333 18.24 -43.28 -7.00
CA GLN A 333 18.35 -42.57 -5.74
C GLN A 333 19.52 -41.56 -5.70
N LYS A 334 19.88 -40.97 -6.85
CA LYS A 334 20.95 -39.97 -6.95
C LYS A 334 20.40 -38.56 -7.13
N PHE A 335 21.15 -37.59 -6.62
CA PHE A 335 20.96 -36.17 -6.90
C PHE A 335 21.76 -35.77 -8.14
N LEU A 336 21.07 -35.26 -9.16
CA LEU A 336 21.67 -34.71 -10.36
C LEU A 336 21.67 -33.19 -10.26
N LYS A 337 22.84 -32.56 -10.23
CA LYS A 337 22.94 -31.10 -10.27
C LYS A 337 22.32 -30.59 -11.57
N TYR A 338 21.26 -29.80 -11.44
CA TYR A 338 20.47 -29.31 -12.56
C TYR A 338 20.73 -27.82 -12.80
N LEU A 339 20.82 -27.03 -11.74
CA LEU A 339 21.17 -25.61 -11.81
C LEU A 339 22.45 -25.37 -11.02
N HIS A 340 23.35 -24.58 -11.59
CA HIS A 340 24.53 -24.07 -10.90
C HIS A 340 24.24 -22.64 -10.41
N SER A 341 24.87 -22.24 -9.31
CA SER A 341 24.90 -20.82 -8.91
C SER A 341 25.34 -19.92 -10.07
N GLY A 342 24.67 -18.78 -10.22
CA GLY A 342 24.78 -17.85 -11.36
C GLY A 342 23.92 -18.20 -12.58
N THR A 343 23.30 -19.39 -12.63
CA THR A 343 22.47 -19.82 -13.76
C THR A 343 21.10 -19.15 -13.73
N ARG A 344 20.58 -18.79 -14.92
CA ARG A 344 19.21 -18.29 -15.11
C ARG A 344 18.33 -19.41 -15.68
N VAL A 345 17.13 -19.56 -15.16
CA VAL A 345 16.15 -20.54 -15.68
C VAL A 345 15.15 -19.83 -16.59
N SER A 346 15.01 -20.31 -17.81
CA SER A 346 14.00 -19.76 -18.74
C SER A 346 12.59 -20.19 -18.33
N PRO A 347 11.54 -19.42 -18.68
CA PRO A 347 10.15 -19.83 -18.48
C PRO A 347 9.83 -21.21 -19.08
N THR A 348 10.35 -21.48 -20.28
CA THR A 348 10.16 -22.76 -20.98
C THR A 348 10.77 -23.93 -20.22
N GLN A 349 11.95 -23.74 -19.61
CA GLN A 349 12.56 -24.78 -18.76
C GLN A 349 11.70 -25.09 -17.54
N LEU A 350 11.19 -24.07 -16.84
CA LEU A 350 10.29 -24.27 -15.69
C LEU A 350 9.01 -25.00 -16.12
N GLN A 351 8.43 -24.62 -17.25
CA GLN A 351 7.25 -25.29 -17.81
C GLN A 351 7.51 -26.76 -18.14
N ASN A 352 8.65 -27.06 -18.79
CA ASN A 352 9.05 -28.43 -19.12
C ASN A 352 9.26 -29.30 -17.86
N LEU A 353 9.72 -28.71 -16.75
CA LEU A 353 9.83 -29.44 -15.47
C LEU A 353 8.45 -29.80 -14.93
N LYS A 354 7.50 -28.84 -14.94
CA LYS A 354 6.11 -29.08 -14.52
C LYS A 354 5.42 -30.15 -15.37
N GLU A 355 5.60 -30.12 -16.69
CA GLU A 355 5.04 -31.13 -17.62
C GLU A 355 5.60 -32.54 -17.38
N ARG A 356 6.77 -32.63 -16.76
CA ARG A 356 7.39 -33.90 -16.35
C ARG A 356 7.10 -34.27 -14.90
N GLU A 357 6.13 -33.59 -14.28
CA GLU A 357 5.73 -33.79 -12.89
C GLU A 357 6.88 -33.57 -11.89
N ILE A 358 7.85 -32.73 -12.25
CA ILE A 358 8.92 -32.30 -11.36
C ILE A 358 8.46 -31.02 -10.67
N ASP A 359 8.01 -31.16 -9.43
CA ASP A 359 7.48 -30.08 -8.60
C ASP A 359 8.55 -29.41 -7.70
N SER A 360 9.75 -29.98 -7.66
CA SER A 360 10.73 -29.63 -6.63
C SER A 360 12.18 -29.77 -7.06
N PHE A 361 13.00 -28.92 -6.44
CA PHE A 361 14.45 -29.05 -6.42
C PHE A 361 14.91 -29.43 -5.01
N HIS A 362 16.11 -29.96 -4.94
CA HIS A 362 16.84 -30.16 -3.70
C HIS A 362 18.03 -29.21 -3.67
N ILE A 363 18.29 -28.60 -2.51
CA ILE A 363 19.44 -27.72 -2.27
C ILE A 363 20.21 -28.22 -1.05
N ASP A 364 21.49 -27.91 -0.95
CA ASP A 364 22.26 -28.21 0.26
C ASP A 364 21.67 -27.45 1.45
N LYS A 365 21.61 -28.08 2.64
CA LYS A 365 21.04 -27.42 3.84
C LYS A 365 21.77 -26.15 4.22
N GLU A 366 23.06 -26.05 3.89
CA GLU A 366 23.87 -24.85 4.12
C GLU A 366 23.41 -23.67 3.24
N ASP A 367 22.76 -23.93 2.11
CA ASP A 367 22.29 -22.92 1.15
C ASP A 367 20.87 -22.41 1.45
N GLN A 368 20.18 -22.90 2.49
CA GLN A 368 18.81 -22.47 2.81
C GLN A 368 18.71 -20.95 3.02
N SER A 369 19.69 -20.32 3.68
CA SER A 369 19.69 -18.87 3.86
C SER A 369 19.82 -18.12 2.54
N THR A 370 20.62 -18.64 1.62
CA THR A 370 20.84 -18.07 0.28
C THR A 370 19.57 -18.19 -0.56
N TYR A 371 18.91 -19.35 -0.52
CA TYR A 371 17.59 -19.55 -1.13
C TYR A 371 16.54 -18.56 -0.60
N HIS A 372 16.45 -18.37 0.72
CA HIS A 372 15.51 -17.41 1.29
C HIS A 372 15.82 -15.97 0.87
N ALA A 373 17.10 -15.59 0.82
CA ALA A 373 17.51 -14.27 0.34
C ALA A 373 17.10 -14.07 -1.13
N TYR A 374 17.27 -15.09 -1.97
CA TYR A 374 16.82 -15.10 -3.36
C TYR A 374 15.30 -14.90 -3.48
N VAL A 375 14.50 -15.68 -2.73
CA VAL A 375 13.04 -15.55 -2.74
C VAL A 375 12.61 -14.16 -2.26
N ALA A 376 13.16 -13.69 -1.15
CA ALA A 376 12.85 -12.37 -0.59
C ALA A 376 13.20 -11.25 -1.58
N LYS A 377 14.39 -11.30 -2.20
CA LYS A 377 14.85 -10.33 -3.19
C LYS A 377 13.90 -10.27 -4.39
N ASN A 378 13.54 -11.41 -4.97
CA ASN A 378 12.68 -11.46 -6.14
C ASN A 378 11.26 -11.01 -5.82
N TYR A 379 10.73 -11.45 -4.68
CA TYR A 379 9.41 -11.03 -4.22
C TYR A 379 9.37 -9.50 -4.05
N LEU A 380 10.28 -8.93 -3.26
CA LEU A 380 10.30 -7.49 -3.01
C LEU A 380 10.56 -6.68 -4.28
N SER A 381 11.46 -7.13 -5.15
CA SER A 381 11.71 -6.50 -6.47
C SER A 381 10.44 -6.48 -7.33
N SER A 382 9.65 -7.56 -7.33
CA SER A 382 8.38 -7.59 -8.08
C SER A 382 7.35 -6.58 -7.56
N THR A 383 7.36 -6.29 -6.25
CA THR A 383 6.48 -5.26 -5.66
C THR A 383 6.90 -3.84 -6.06
N ILE A 384 8.18 -3.63 -6.38
CA ILE A 384 8.73 -2.34 -6.82
C ILE A 384 8.34 -2.07 -8.28
N SER A 385 8.58 -3.03 -9.17
CA SER A 385 8.28 -2.86 -10.61
C SER A 385 6.80 -2.65 -10.88
N SER A 386 5.92 -3.28 -10.10
CA SER A 386 4.47 -3.04 -10.16
C SER A 386 4.04 -1.68 -9.59
N GLY A 387 4.97 -0.87 -9.09
CA GLY A 387 4.73 0.46 -8.51
C GLY A 387 5.37 1.62 -9.27
N GLN A 388 6.34 1.37 -10.17
CA GLN A 388 7.01 2.47 -10.88
C GLN A 388 6.08 3.25 -11.82
N SER A 389 4.91 2.71 -12.21
CA SER A 389 3.90 3.51 -12.93
C SER A 389 3.37 4.71 -12.12
N TYR A 390 3.55 4.73 -10.79
CA TYR A 390 3.13 5.84 -9.93
C TYR A 390 4.17 6.95 -9.80
N LEU A 391 5.43 6.70 -10.19
CA LEU A 391 6.55 7.63 -10.02
C LEU A 391 6.89 8.43 -11.29
N THR A 392 6.49 7.94 -12.47
CA THR A 392 6.54 8.75 -13.68
C THR A 392 5.47 9.84 -13.57
N LYS A 393 5.87 11.04 -13.11
CA LYS A 393 5.12 12.25 -13.42
C LYS A 393 4.86 12.22 -14.93
N PRO A 394 3.64 12.51 -15.41
CA PRO A 394 3.45 12.74 -16.84
C PRO A 394 4.41 13.88 -17.19
N GLU A 395 5.46 13.56 -17.96
CA GLU A 395 6.26 14.58 -18.61
C GLU A 395 5.26 15.32 -19.50
N GLY A 396 4.93 16.55 -19.09
CA GLY A 396 4.09 17.40 -19.89
C GLY A 396 4.77 17.53 -21.23
N ASN A 397 4.08 17.13 -22.29
CA ASN A 397 4.40 17.59 -23.63
C ASN A 397 4.31 19.12 -23.58
N GLU A 398 5.44 19.78 -23.36
CA GLU A 398 5.64 21.14 -23.82
C GLU A 398 5.66 21.03 -25.35
N GLU A 399 4.47 21.15 -25.95
CA GLU A 399 4.34 21.42 -27.38
C GLU A 399 4.91 22.82 -27.64
N GLU A 400 5.93 22.87 -28.51
CA GLU A 400 6.37 24.08 -29.22
C GLU A 400 5.28 24.60 -30.16
#